data_AF-A0A914YLD9-F1
#
_entry.id   AF-A0A914YLD9-F1
#
_cell.length_a   1.000
_cell.length_b   1.000
_cell.length_c   1.000
_cell.angle_alpha   90.00
_cell.angle_beta   90.00
_cell.angle_gamma   90.00
#
_symmetry.space_group_name_H-M   'P 1'
#
loop_
_entity.id
_entity.type
_entity.pdbx_description
1 polymer ?
#
loop_
_entity_poly.entity_id
_entity_poly.type
_entity_poly.pdbx_seq_one_letter_code
_entity_poly.pdbx_strand_id
1 'polypeptide(L)'
;MFYCISASLITAAIYLIWFAQEVLAGRGRHSLGVLFFLIAVGLGSAIFEVFDFAPIFWTFDAHSLFHAATIPTPLLLAEFAILEAKYEQDLTKTRNGKEY
;
A
#
# COMPACT_ATOMS: atom_id res chain seq x y z
N MET A 1 -5.80 -8.04 -17.09
CA MET A 1 -7.11 -7.39 -17.07
C MET A 1 -7.92 -7.79 -15.83
N PHE A 2 -9.05 -8.50 -15.91
CA PHE A 2 -10.00 -8.61 -14.78
C PHE A 2 -9.42 -9.11 -13.44
N TYR A 3 -8.45 -10.02 -13.47
CA TYR A 3 -7.76 -10.49 -12.26
C TYR A 3 -6.94 -9.39 -11.58
N CYS A 4 -6.25 -8.56 -12.35
CA CYS A 4 -5.39 -7.50 -11.85
C CYS A 4 -6.23 -6.36 -11.24
N ILE A 5 -7.34 -5.99 -11.89
CA ILE A 5 -8.36 -5.08 -11.32
C ILE A 5 -8.89 -5.63 -10.00
N SER A 6 -9.33 -6.89 -9.98
CA SER A 6 -9.91 -7.50 -8.79
C SER A 6 -8.90 -7.56 -7.64
N ALA A 7 -7.66 -7.99 -7.92
CA ALA A 7 -6.59 -8.04 -6.94
C ALA A 7 -6.26 -6.65 -6.38
N SER A 8 -6.20 -5.62 -7.23
CA SER A 8 -5.93 -4.24 -6.83
C SER A 8 -7.04 -3.68 -5.94
N LEU A 9 -8.31 -3.93 -6.28
CA LEU A 9 -9.46 -3.51 -5.47
C LEU A 9 -9.51 -4.22 -4.12
N ILE A 10 -9.30 -5.54 -4.08
CA ILE A 10 -9.28 -6.32 -2.84
C ILE A 10 -8.15 -5.82 -1.93
N THR A 11 -6.95 -5.65 -2.49
CA THR A 11 -5.77 -5.18 -1.75
C THR A 11 -5.99 -3.76 -1.20
N ALA A 12 -6.50 -2.86 -2.03
CA ALA A 12 -6.84 -1.50 -1.61
C ALA A 12 -7.92 -1.49 -0.52
N ALA A 13 -8.96 -2.33 -0.62
CA ALA A 13 -10.00 -2.42 0.39
C ALA A 13 -9.45 -2.86 1.75
N ILE A 14 -8.59 -3.89 1.78
CA ILE A 14 -7.94 -4.36 3.01
C ILE A 14 -7.14 -3.22 3.66
N TYR A 15 -6.32 -2.51 2.87
CA TYR A 15 -5.50 -1.43 3.39
C TYR A 15 -6.28 -0.18 3.78
N LEU A 16 -7.37 0.15 3.07
CA LEU A 16 -8.26 1.24 3.43
C LEU A 16 -9.03 0.97 4.73
N ILE A 17 -9.52 -0.26 4.92
CA ILE A 17 -10.17 -0.66 6.18
C ILE A 17 -9.18 -0.50 7.33
N TRP A 18 -7.96 -1.02 7.17
CA TRP A 18 -6.92 -0.90 8.20
C TRP A 18 -6.54 0.56 8.46
N PHE A 19 -6.34 1.36 7.42
CA PHE A 19 -6.04 2.79 7.52
C PHE A 19 -7.16 3.55 8.25
N ALA A 20 -8.42 3.29 7.91
CA ALA A 20 -9.57 3.91 8.54
C ALA A 20 -9.67 3.54 10.03
N GLN A 21 -9.47 2.26 10.36
CA GLN A 21 -9.43 1.80 11.76
C GLN A 21 -8.35 2.54 12.55
N GLU A 22 -7.17 2.73 11.97
CA GLU A 22 -6.04 3.35 12.67
C GLU A 22 -6.22 4.87 12.84
N VAL A 23 -6.73 5.56 11.82
CA VAL A 23 -7.08 6.98 11.91
C VAL A 23 -8.16 7.22 12.96
N LEU A 24 -9.19 6.36 13.00
CA LEU A 24 -10.23 6.41 14.03
C LEU A 24 -9.71 6.09 15.44
N ALA A 25 -8.69 5.25 15.54
CA ALA A 25 -8.01 4.96 16.82
C ALA A 25 -7.09 6.10 17.29
N GLY A 26 -6.87 7.13 16.47
CA GLY A 26 -6.14 8.36 16.85
C GLY A 26 -4.65 8.14 17.11
N ARG A 27 -4.05 7.03 16.66
CA ARG A 27 -2.61 6.79 16.88
C ARG A 27 -1.82 7.40 15.73
N GLY A 28 -1.03 8.43 16.03
CA GLY A 28 -0.11 9.03 15.06
C GLY A 28 1.05 8.10 14.76
N ARG A 29 0.93 7.26 13.71
CA ARG A 29 1.99 6.37 13.24
C ARG A 29 2.63 6.88 11.97
N HIS A 30 3.96 6.80 11.91
CA HIS A 30 4.73 7.17 10.70
C HIS A 30 4.49 6.20 9.53
N SER A 31 4.08 4.96 9.83
CA SER A 31 3.72 3.91 8.85
C SER A 31 2.51 4.27 7.98
N LEU A 32 1.63 5.17 8.45
CA LEU A 32 0.43 5.59 7.71
C LEU A 32 0.77 6.31 6.40
N GLY A 33 1.88 7.04 6.35
CA GLY A 33 2.34 7.71 5.12
C GLY A 33 2.75 6.69 4.05
N VAL A 34 3.49 5.65 4.44
CA VAL A 34 3.90 4.57 3.53
C VAL A 34 2.69 3.78 3.05
N LEU A 35 1.74 3.49 3.94
CA LEU A 35 0.50 2.80 3.58
C LEU A 35 -0.35 3.62 2.61
N PHE A 36 -0.49 4.93 2.85
CA PHE A 36 -1.20 5.82 1.95
C PHE A 36 -0.56 5.84 0.56
N PHE A 37 0.77 5.96 0.50
CA PHE A 37 1.49 5.92 -0.77
C PHE A 37 1.30 4.58 -1.50
N LEU A 38 1.31 3.46 -0.77
CA LEU A 38 1.06 2.13 -1.32
C LEU A 38 -0.36 2.03 -1.91
N ILE A 39 -1.39 2.49 -1.20
CA ILE A 39 -2.78 2.54 -1.71
C ILE A 39 -2.87 3.42 -2.96
N ALA A 40 -2.24 4.60 -2.95
CA ALA A 40 -2.25 5.53 -4.07
C ALA A 40 -1.60 4.94 -5.33
N VAL A 41 -0.45 4.27 -5.19
CA VAL A 41 0.22 3.57 -6.30
C VAL A 41 -0.62 2.41 -6.80
N GLY A 42 -1.18 1.59 -5.91
CA GLY A 42 -2.03 0.46 -6.29
C GLY A 42 -3.28 0.88 -7.06
N LEU A 43 -4.07 1.80 -6.52
CA LEU A 43 -5.27 2.31 -7.19
C LEU A 43 -4.94 3.14 -8.44
N GLY A 44 -3.90 3.97 -8.39
CA GLY A 44 -3.46 4.77 -9.52
C GLY A 44 -3.01 3.89 -10.69
N SER A 45 -2.31 2.78 -10.42
CA SER A 45 -1.91 1.84 -11.46
C SER A 45 -3.11 1.18 -12.13
N ALA A 46 -4.16 0.85 -11.38
CA ALA A 46 -5.38 0.21 -11.91
C ALA A 46 -6.12 1.09 -12.93
N ILE A 47 -5.92 2.42 -12.92
CA ILE A 47 -6.46 3.33 -13.94
C ILE A 47 -5.93 2.97 -15.33
N PHE A 48 -4.66 2.56 -15.44
CA PHE A 48 -4.09 2.14 -16.72
C PHE A 48 -4.83 0.92 -17.28
N GLU A 49 -5.15 -0.07 -16.44
CA GLU A 49 -5.96 -1.22 -16.89
C GLU A 49 -7.39 -0.84 -17.27
N VAL A 50 -8.01 0.15 -16.62
CA VAL A 50 -9.38 0.57 -16.94
C VAL A 50 -9.45 1.34 -18.26
N PHE A 51 -8.45 2.19 -18.53
CA PHE A 51 -8.44 3.03 -19.74
C PHE A 51 -8.04 2.27 -21.02
N ASP A 52 -7.32 1.16 -20.87
CA ASP A 52 -6.94 0.22 -21.95
C ASP A 52 -6.61 0.91 -23.28
N PHE A 53 -5.53 1.70 -23.29
CA PHE A 53 -5.10 2.45 -24.47
C PHE A 53 -4.16 1.62 -25.37
N ALA A 54 -4.18 1.92 -26.67
CA ALA A 54 -3.32 1.27 -27.65
C ALA A 54 -1.82 1.52 -27.35
N PRO A 55 -0.92 0.56 -27.64
CA PRO A 55 0.48 0.64 -27.24
C PRO A 55 1.16 1.95 -27.67
N ILE A 56 1.72 2.68 -26.71
CA ILE A 56 2.52 3.87 -26.97
C ILE A 56 3.86 3.42 -27.56
N PHE A 57 4.25 4.02 -28.69
CA PHE A 57 5.44 3.65 -29.48
C PHE A 57 5.51 2.19 -29.94
N TRP A 58 4.39 1.44 -29.93
CA TRP A 58 4.37 -0.01 -30.17
C TRP A 58 5.14 -0.85 -29.13
N THR A 59 5.54 -0.23 -28.02
CA THR A 59 6.41 -0.87 -27.01
C THR A 59 5.73 -0.99 -25.65
N PHE A 60 4.95 0.03 -25.25
CA PHE A 60 4.34 0.07 -23.93
C PHE A 60 2.82 0.10 -24.05
N ASP A 61 2.18 -1.01 -23.71
CA ASP A 61 0.73 -1.07 -23.53
C ASP A 61 0.33 -0.69 -22.10
N ALA A 62 -0.96 -0.46 -21.90
CA ALA A 62 -1.52 -0.09 -20.60
C ALA A 62 -1.25 -1.13 -19.50
N HIS A 63 -1.19 -2.42 -19.87
CA HIS A 63 -0.94 -3.51 -18.96
C HIS A 63 0.53 -3.57 -18.49
N SER A 64 1.47 -3.28 -19.38
CA SER A 64 2.90 -3.20 -19.07
C SER A 64 3.21 -2.01 -18.14
N LEU A 65 2.52 -0.88 -18.31
CA LEU A 65 2.61 0.26 -17.38
C LEU A 65 1.99 -0.06 -16.02
N PHE A 66 0.88 -0.81 -15.98
CA PHE A 66 0.31 -1.33 -14.74
C PHE A 66 1.34 -2.20 -13.98
N HIS A 67 1.99 -3.14 -14.66
CA HIS A 67 3.05 -3.95 -14.05
C HIS A 67 4.24 -3.11 -13.61
N ALA A 68 4.67 -2.15 -14.44
CA ALA A 68 5.78 -1.26 -14.08
C ALA A 68 5.50 -0.43 -12.82
N ALA A 69 4.27 0.09 -12.69
CA ALA A 69 3.85 0.85 -11.51
C ALA A 69 3.72 -0.03 -10.25
N THR A 70 3.49 -1.34 -10.40
CA THR A 70 3.34 -2.26 -9.26
C THR A 70 4.65 -2.91 -8.81
N ILE A 71 5.74 -2.81 -9.58
CA ILE A 71 7.09 -3.31 -9.19
C ILE A 71 7.55 -2.78 -7.81
N PRO A 72 7.38 -1.49 -7.45
CA PRO A 72 7.83 -0.99 -6.15
C PRO A 72 6.93 -1.42 -4.97
N THR A 73 5.73 -1.94 -5.23
CA THR A 73 4.75 -2.23 -4.17
C THR A 73 5.22 -3.23 -3.11
N PRO A 74 5.98 -4.31 -3.43
CA PRO A 74 6.49 -5.21 -2.40
C PRO A 74 7.56 -4.55 -1.51
N LEU A 75 8.33 -3.60 -2.05
CA LEU A 75 9.33 -2.84 -1.29
C LEU A 75 8.65 -1.90 -0.30
N LEU A 76 7.61 -1.19 -0.75
CA LEU A 76 6.80 -0.33 0.13
C LEU A 76 6.09 -1.14 1.22
N LEU A 77 5.59 -2.33 0.89
CA LEU A 77 4.97 -3.22 1.86
C LEU A 77 6.00 -3.70 2.91
N ALA A 78 7.20 -4.04 2.48
CA ALA A 78 8.28 -4.43 3.39
C ALA A 78 8.67 -3.27 4.32
N GLU A 79 8.78 -2.05 3.79
CA GLU A 79 9.04 -0.85 4.60
C GLU A 79 7.93 -0.60 5.63
N PHE A 80 6.66 -0.70 5.20
CA PHE A 80 5.51 -0.63 6.09
C PHE A 80 5.60 -1.67 7.23
N ALA A 81 5.89 -2.93 6.90
CA ALA A 81 6.01 -4.01 7.88
C ALA A 81 7.14 -3.76 8.90
N ILE A 82 8.29 -3.23 8.44
CA ILE A 82 9.41 -2.87 9.32
C ILE A 82 9.01 -1.72 10.26
N LEU A 83 8.28 -0.72 9.76
CA LEU A 83 7.82 0.41 10.59
C LEU A 83 6.80 -0.04 11.64
N GLU A 84 5.87 -0.94 11.29
CA GLU A 84 4.92 -1.51 12.25
C GLU A 84 5.63 -2.33 13.32
N ALA A 85 6.60 -3.18 12.94
CA ALA A 85 7.38 -3.96 13.90
C ALA A 85 8.14 -3.05 14.89
N LYS A 86 8.72 -1.95 14.42
CA LYS A 86 9.38 -0.96 15.29
C LYS A 86 8.39 -0.29 16.24
N TYR A 87 7.22 0.11 15.74
CA TYR A 87 6.17 0.71 16.55
C TYR A 87 5.72 -0.24 17.69
N GLU A 88 5.51 -1.52 17.40
CA GLU A 88 5.15 -2.52 18.41
C GLU A 88 6.26 -2.76 19.45
N GLN A 89 7.52 -2.78 19.01
CA GLN A 89 8.67 -2.90 19.92
C GLN A 89 8.74 -1.73 20.90
N ASP A 90 8.54 -0.50 20.42
CA ASP A 90 8.64 0.70 21.26
C ASP A 90 7.45 0.82 22.24
N LEU A 91 6.25 0.40 21.83
CA LEU A 91 5.11 0.24 22.75
C LEU A 91 5.42 -0.77 23.86
N THR A 92 6.02 -1.91 23.52
CA THR A 92 6.36 -2.97 24.48
C THR A 92 7.42 -2.51 25.49
N LYS A 93 8.48 -1.83 25.02
CA LYS A 93 9.51 -1.24 25.90
C LYS A 93 8.90 -0.22 26.88
N THR A 94 8.03 0.65 26.37
CA THR A 94 7.36 1.68 27.19
C THR A 94 6.45 1.06 28.26
N ARG A 95 5.75 -0.04 27.94
CA ARG A 95 4.93 -0.77 28.91
C ARG A 95 5.79 -1.38 30.01
N ASN A 96 6.83 -2.13 29.63
CA ASN A 96 7.69 -2.83 30.59
C ASN A 96 8.50 -1.86 31.46
N GLY A 97 8.87 -0.69 30.94
CA GLY A 97 9.57 0.35 31.70
C GLY A 97 8.69 1.09 32.73
N LYS A 98 7.36 0.95 32.66
CA LYS A 98 6.42 1.50 33.66
C LYS A 98 6.10 0.54 34.81
N GLU A 99 6.57 -0.71 34.74
CA GLU A 99 6.35 -1.73 35.77
C GLU A 99 7.44 -1.74 36.85
N TYR A 100 8.40 -0.81 36.80
CA TYR A 100 9.47 -0.61 37.80
C TYR A 100 9.38 0.75 38.48
#